data_AF-A0A841LRN6-F1
#
_entry.id   AF-A0A841LRN6-F1
#
_cell.length_a   1.000
_cell.length_b   1.000
_cell.length_c   1.000
_cell.angle_alpha   90.00
_cell.angle_beta   90.00
_cell.angle_gamma   90.00
#
_symmetry.space_group_name_H-M   'P 1'
#
loop_
_entity.id
_entity.type
_entity.pdbx_description
1 polymer ?
#
loop_
_entity_poly.entity_id
_entity_poly.type
_entity_poly.pdbx_seq_one_letter_code
_entity_poly.pdbx_strand_id
1 'polypeptide(L)'
;MKLQLGRDRYSIVIYPHSEAINDVKVLKDKLWSKIGWYNSKNSEAHITINEFSADQYELDFYSRKLEKFCHFQKQQKLFSIS
;
A
#
# COMPACT_ATOMS: atom_id res chain seq x y z
N MET A 1 -0.88 27.42 24.26
CA MET A 1 -0.79 26.99 22.86
C MET A 1 -1.59 25.70 22.72
N LYS A 2 -2.76 25.72 22.07
CA LYS A 2 -3.54 24.51 21.79
C LYS A 2 -2.89 23.82 20.58
N LEU A 3 -2.08 22.80 20.81
CA LEU A 3 -1.68 21.87 19.76
C LEU A 3 -2.90 20.99 19.47
N GLN A 4 -3.84 21.48 18.66
CA GLN A 4 -4.72 20.56 17.95
C GLN A 4 -3.87 19.91 16.86
N LEU A 5 -3.14 18.85 17.23
CA LEU A 5 -2.56 17.93 16.26
C LEU A 5 -3.75 17.26 15.56
N GLY A 6 -4.09 17.77 14.37
CA GLY A 6 -5.02 17.07 13.49
C GLY A 6 -4.48 15.67 13.25
N ARG A 7 -5.35 14.67 13.42
CA ARG A 7 -5.01 13.28 13.13
C ARG A 7 -5.34 13.04 11.67
N ASP A 8 -4.35 12.64 10.89
CA ASP A 8 -4.52 12.26 9.49
C ASP A 8 -4.69 10.74 9.38
N ARG A 9 -5.26 10.28 8.26
CA ARG A 9 -5.43 8.85 7.98
C ARG A 9 -4.29 8.37 7.09
N TYR A 10 -3.66 7.29 7.52
CA TYR A 10 -2.54 6.64 6.87
C TYR A 10 -2.86 5.17 6.61
N SER A 11 -2.09 4.56 5.71
CA SER A 11 -2.16 3.14 5.41
C SER A 11 -0.76 2.55 5.27
N ILE A 12 -0.56 1.37 5.84
CA ILE A 12 0.62 0.54 5.59
C ILE A 12 0.33 -0.32 4.37
N VAL A 13 1.15 -0.18 3.32
CA VAL A 13 0.98 -0.89 2.06
C VAL A 13 2.23 -1.67 1.70
N ILE A 14 2.06 -2.83 1.05
CA ILE A 14 3.12 -3.56 0.37
C ILE A 14 2.98 -3.32 -1.12
N TYR A 15 4.04 -2.81 -1.73
CA TYR A 15 4.19 -2.81 -3.18
C TYR A 15 4.78 -4.15 -3.63
N PRO A 16 4.13 -4.88 -4.54
CA PRO A 16 4.70 -6.08 -5.12
C PRO A 16 5.83 -5.70 -6.10
N HIS A 17 6.53 -6.71 -6.61
CA HIS A 17 7.56 -6.50 -7.64
C HIS A 17 6.95 -5.86 -8.89
N SER A 18 7.75 -5.09 -9.64
CA SER A 18 7.31 -4.31 -10.80
C SER A 18 6.59 -5.14 -11.87
N GLU A 19 7.00 -6.40 -12.05
CA GLU A 19 6.36 -7.36 -12.96
C GLU A 19 4.89 -7.60 -12.58
N ALA A 20 4.60 -7.88 -11.31
CA ALA A 20 3.23 -8.05 -10.82
C ALA A 20 2.41 -6.76 -10.90
N ILE A 21 3.04 -5.59 -10.68
CA ILE A 21 2.37 -4.29 -10.88
C ILE A 21 1.93 -4.13 -12.34
N ASN A 22 2.80 -4.48 -13.29
CA ASN A 22 2.51 -4.40 -14.72
C ASN A 22 1.42 -5.41 -15.14
N ASP A 23 1.46 -6.64 -14.61
CA ASP A 23 0.43 -7.64 -14.88
C ASP A 23 -0.95 -7.16 -14.42
N VAL A 24 -1.02 -6.62 -13.19
CA VAL A 24 -2.27 -6.05 -12.66
C VAL A 24 -2.73 -4.86 -13.51
N LYS A 25 -1.83 -4.02 -14.01
CA LYS A 25 -2.18 -2.92 -14.93
C LYS A 25 -2.82 -3.44 -16.22
N VAL A 26 -2.26 -4.49 -16.83
CA VAL A 26 -2.84 -5.12 -18.03
C VAL A 26 -4.22 -5.70 -17.74
N LEU A 27 -4.40 -6.36 -16.59
CA LEU A 27 -5.70 -6.89 -16.17
C LEU A 27 -6.73 -5.78 -15.96
N LYS A 28 -6.31 -4.67 -15.36
CA LYS A 28 -7.10 -3.46 -15.17
C LYS A 28 -7.56 -2.87 -16.51
N ASP A 29 -6.67 -2.75 -17.49
CA ASP A 29 -7.04 -2.25 -18.82
C ASP A 29 -8.01 -3.19 -19.54
N LYS A 30 -7.83 -4.51 -19.42
CA LYS A 30 -8.77 -5.52 -19.93
C LYS A 30 -10.14 -5.46 -19.25
N LEU A 31 -10.19 -5.18 -17.96
CA LEU A 31 -11.45 -5.01 -17.24
C LEU A 31 -12.14 -3.72 -17.71
N TRP A 32 -11.39 -2.63 -17.83
CA TRP A 32 -11.90 -1.34 -18.30
C TRP A 32 -12.54 -1.45 -19.68
N SER A 33 -11.89 -2.14 -20.62
CA SER A 33 -12.45 -2.32 -21.97
C SER A 33 -13.77 -3.11 -21.99
N LYS A 34 -14.06 -3.88 -20.94
CA LYS A 34 -15.31 -4.66 -20.81
C LYS A 34 -16.42 -3.91 -20.11
N ILE A 35 -16.13 -3.21 -19.01
CA ILE A 35 -17.16 -2.61 -18.14
C ILE A 35 -17.22 -1.08 -18.22
N GLY A 36 -16.19 -0.44 -18.78
CA GLY A 36 -16.15 1.01 -19.00
C GLY A 36 -15.95 1.87 -17.75
N TRP A 37 -16.01 1.31 -16.53
CA TRP A 37 -15.85 2.07 -15.29
C TRP A 37 -15.36 1.23 -14.10
N TYR A 38 -14.46 1.78 -13.29
CA TYR A 38 -14.18 1.41 -11.89
C TYR A 38 -13.10 2.34 -11.31
N ASN A 39 -13.19 2.64 -10.00
CA ASN A 39 -12.39 3.71 -9.37
C ASN A 39 -10.89 3.42 -9.31
N SER A 40 -10.48 2.16 -9.29
CA SER A 40 -9.08 1.77 -9.08
C SER A 40 -8.28 1.59 -10.38
N LYS A 41 -8.83 1.95 -11.56
CA LYS A 41 -8.17 1.74 -12.87
C LYS A 41 -6.76 2.29 -12.92
N ASN A 42 -6.60 3.55 -12.51
CA ASN A 42 -5.32 4.24 -12.57
C ASN A 42 -4.52 4.14 -11.26
N SER A 43 -5.04 3.42 -10.25
CA SER A 43 -4.29 3.18 -9.01
C SER A 43 -3.19 2.18 -9.26
N GLU A 44 -1.98 2.47 -8.76
CA GLU A 44 -0.90 1.50 -8.74
C GLU A 44 -1.28 0.29 -7.86
N ALA A 45 -0.82 -0.89 -8.25
CA ALA A 45 -1.12 -2.12 -7.53
C ALA A 45 -0.33 -2.18 -6.21
N HIS A 46 -1.05 -2.32 -5.09
CA HIS A 46 -0.50 -2.49 -3.76
C HIS A 46 -1.47 -3.32 -2.91
N ILE A 47 -0.95 -3.89 -1.82
CA ILE A 47 -1.74 -4.60 -0.81
C ILE A 47 -1.72 -3.78 0.47
N THR A 48 -2.87 -3.28 0.90
CA THR A 48 -3.01 -2.59 2.20
C THR A 48 -3.04 -3.62 3.32
N ILE A 49 -2.12 -3.50 4.29
CA ILE A 49 -2.08 -4.35 5.49
C ILE A 49 -2.97 -3.77 6.59
N ASN A 50 -2.89 -2.45 6.79
CA ASN A 50 -3.54 -1.76 7.89
C ASN A 50 -3.78 -0.29 7.52
N GLU A 51 -4.90 0.27 7.98
CA GLU A 51 -5.20 1.71 7.93
C GLU A 51 -5.39 2.25 9.35
N PHE A 52 -4.77 3.39 9.64
CA PHE A 52 -4.77 3.97 10.99
C PHE A 52 -4.81 5.49 10.93
N SER A 53 -5.29 6.13 12.00
CA SER A 53 -5.19 7.58 12.15
C SER A 53 -4.08 7.93 13.12
N ALA A 54 -3.22 8.87 12.76
CA ALA A 54 -2.09 9.28 13.58
C ALA A 54 -1.90 10.80 13.51
N ASP A 55 -1.37 11.36 14.59
CA ASP A 55 -0.69 12.64 14.49
C ASP A 55 0.78 12.47 14.03
N GLN A 56 1.49 13.58 13.83
CA GLN A 56 2.87 13.54 13.32
C GLN A 56 3.82 12.76 14.24
N TYR A 57 3.66 12.86 15.56
CA TYR A 57 4.52 12.17 16.51
C TYR A 57 4.28 10.65 16.49
N GLU A 58 3.02 10.24 16.45
CA GLU A 58 2.63 8.85 16.30
C GLU A 58 3.10 8.28 14.96
N LEU A 59 2.98 9.05 13.86
CA LEU A 59 3.45 8.64 12.54
C LEU A 59 4.96 8.37 12.52
N ASP A 60 5.74 9.28 13.09
CA ASP A 60 7.20 9.13 13.19
C ASP A 60 7.57 7.89 14.02
N PHE A 61 6.84 7.64 15.11
CA PHE A 61 7.02 6.45 15.94
C PHE A 61 6.70 5.17 15.17
N TYR A 62 5.58 5.10 14.47
CA TYR A 62 5.19 3.93 13.68
C TYR A 62 6.17 3.68 12.53
N SER A 63 6.63 4.73 11.86
CA SER A 63 7.61 4.63 10.77
C SER A 63 8.91 3.96 11.25
N ARG A 64 9.47 4.41 12.38
CA ARG A 64 10.67 3.79 12.98
C ARG A 64 10.45 2.33 13.38
N LYS A 65 9.25 1.99 13.87
CA LYS A 65 8.90 0.60 14.21
C LYS A 65 8.83 -0.27 12.96
N LEU A 66 8.25 0.23 11.88
CA LEU A 66 8.15 -0.47 10.60
C LEU A 66 9.53 -0.67 9.97
N GLU A 67 10.39 0.36 9.95
CA GLU A 67 11.78 0.24 9.48
C GLU A 67 12.53 -0.87 10.22
N LYS A 68 12.43 -0.87 11.56
CA LYS A 68 13.05 -1.90 12.39
C LYS A 68 12.48 -3.28 12.08
N PHE A 69 11.16 -3.40 11.95
CA PHE A 69 10.51 -4.66 11.61
C PHE A 69 11.00 -5.18 10.26
N CYS A 70 10.94 -4.36 9.21
CA CYS A 70 11.37 -4.69 7.86
C CYS A 70 12.85 -5.06 7.79
N HIS A 71 13.71 -4.47 8.63
CA HIS A 71 15.11 -4.86 8.71
C HIS A 71 15.33 -6.31 9.18
N PHE A 72 14.46 -6.82 10.08
CA PHE A 72 14.58 -8.18 10.62
C PHE A 72 13.75 -9.22 9.87
N GLN A 73 12.79 -8.80 9.04
CA GLN A 73 12.00 -9.73 8.24
C GLN A 73 12.70 -10.10 6.94
N LYS A 74 12.66 -11.39 6.58
CA LYS A 74 13.09 -11.84 5.26
C LYS A 74 12.01 -11.52 4.23
N GLN A 75 12.45 -11.15 3.03
CA GLN A 75 11.54 -11.04 1.88
C GLN A 75 10.83 -12.38 1.66
N GLN A 76 9.50 -12.35 1.68
CA GLN A 76 8.73 -13.54 1.35
C GLN A 76 8.63 -13.65 -0.17
N LYS A 77 9.06 -14.79 -0.72
CA LYS A 77 8.80 -15.12 -2.12
C LYS A 77 7.38 -15.64 -2.21
N LEU A 78 6.53 -14.93 -2.93
CA LEU A 78 5.26 -15.47 -3.40
C LEU A 78 5.58 -16.38 -4.59
N PHE A 79 5.29 -17.67 -4.45
CA PHE A 79 5.35 -18.59 -5.58
C PHE A 79 4.22 -18.22 -6.55
N SER A 80 4.56 -17.93 -7.80
CA SER A 80 3.55 -17.82 -8.84
C SER A 80 2.90 -19.19 -9.01
N ILE A 81 1.58 -19.26 -8.79
CA ILE A 81 0.80 -20.43 -9.20
C ILE A 81 0.59 -20.25 -10.70
N SER A 82 1.46 -20.88 -11.48
CA SER A 82 1.32 -21.09 -12.93
C SER A 82 0.22 -22.08 -13.24
#